data_AF-A0A6B3EGQ8-F1
#
_entry.id   AF-A0A6B3EGQ8-F1
#
_cell.length_a   1.000
_cell.length_b   1.000
_cell.length_c   1.000
_cell.angle_alpha   90.00
_cell.angle_beta   90.00
_cell.angle_gamma   90.00
#
_symmetry.space_group_name_H-M   'P 1'
#
loop_
_entity.id
_entity.type
_entity.pdbx_description
1 polymer ?
#
loop_
_entity_poly.entity_id
_entity_poly.type
_entity_poly.pdbx_seq_one_letter_code
_entity_poly.pdbx_strand_id
1 'polypeptide(L)' 'MTGMAFHVDSETGRLRRVVLHRPGLELKRLTPSNKDALLFDDVLWVRRAKEEHDA' A
#
# COMPACT_ATOMS: atom_id res chain seq x y z
N MET A 1 25.29 -6.47 20.32
CA MET A 1 23.98 -6.69 19.66
C MET A 1 24.12 -6.31 18.19
N THR A 2 24.52 -7.25 17.35
CA THR A 2 24.61 -7.04 15.89
C THR A 2 23.20 -7.05 15.32
N GLY A 3 22.68 -5.86 14.97
CA GLY A 3 21.41 -5.75 14.26
C GLY A 3 21.52 -6.38 12.89
N MET A 4 20.58 -7.27 12.54
CA MET A 4 20.49 -7.86 11.21
C MET A 4 20.36 -6.76 10.15
N ALA A 5 21.31 -6.69 9.22
CA ALA A 5 21.23 -5.80 8.06
C ALA A 5 20.03 -6.18 7.17
N PHE A 6 19.39 -5.17 6.57
CA PHE A 6 18.35 -5.41 5.55
C PHE A 6 19.00 -6.02 4.30
N HIS A 7 18.31 -6.98 3.68
CA HIS A 7 18.83 -7.72 2.53
C HIS A 7 17.72 -8.03 1.54
N VAL A 8 17.95 -7.72 0.26
CA VAL A 8 17.06 -7.98 -0.87
C VAL A 8 17.94 -8.28 -2.09
N ASP A 9 17.93 -9.54 -2.58
CA ASP A 9 18.76 -10.02 -3.69
C ASP A 9 17.98 -10.83 -4.74
N SER A 10 16.68 -11.04 -4.52
CA SER A 10 15.80 -11.80 -5.42
C SER A 10 14.36 -11.29 -5.34
N GLU A 11 13.68 -11.24 -6.49
CA GLU A 11 12.25 -10.89 -6.59
C GLU A 11 11.32 -12.11 -6.42
N THR A 12 11.86 -13.34 -6.52
CA THR A 12 11.09 -14.60 -6.46
C THR A 12 11.51 -15.54 -5.33
N GLY A 13 12.55 -15.19 -4.60
CA GLY A 13 13.02 -15.93 -3.41
C GLY A 13 12.05 -15.83 -2.23
N ARG A 14 12.37 -16.54 -1.14
CA ARG A 14 11.53 -16.54 0.06
C ARG A 14 11.51 -15.15 0.74
N LEU A 15 10.34 -14.51 0.75
CA LEU A 15 10.11 -13.26 1.47
C LEU A 15 10.23 -13.47 3.00
N ARG A 16 11.08 -12.67 3.65
CA ARG A 16 11.31 -12.73 5.11
C ARG A 16 10.73 -11.54 5.87
N ARG A 17 10.70 -10.37 5.24
CA ARG A 17 10.19 -9.13 5.82
C ARG A 17 9.68 -8.24 4.69
N VAL A 18 8.55 -7.58 4.94
CA VAL A 18 7.93 -6.62 4.03
C VAL A 18 7.44 -5.43 4.82
N VAL A 19 7.42 -4.27 4.17
CA VAL A 19 6.79 -3.05 4.68
C VAL A 19 5.55 -2.81 3.83
N LEU A 20 4.40 -2.60 4.48
CA LEU A 20 3.13 -2.31 3.84
C LEU A 20 2.55 -1.02 4.41
N HIS A 21 1.81 -0.26 3.60
CA HIS A 21 1.07 0.92 4.03
C HIS A 21 -0.42 0.63 3.99
N ARG A 22 -1.08 0.67 5.16
CA ARG A 22 -2.51 0.43 5.27
C ARG A 22 -3.30 1.66 4.77
N PRO A 23 -4.25 1.49 3.83
CA PRO A 23 -5.04 2.60 3.31
C PRO A 23 -5.74 3.42 4.39
N GLY A 24 -5.72 4.74 4.25
CA GLY A 24 -6.11 5.69 5.29
C GLY A 24 -7.03 6.82 4.83
N LEU A 25 -6.80 8.02 5.38
CA LEU A 25 -7.58 9.23 5.10
C LEU A 25 -7.33 9.76 3.68
N GLU A 26 -6.16 9.47 3.12
CA GLU A 26 -5.76 9.84 1.77
C GLU A 26 -6.78 9.36 0.74
N LEU A 27 -7.28 8.12 0.85
CA LEU A 27 -8.28 7.60 -0.08
C LEU A 27 -9.66 8.23 0.11
N LYS A 28 -9.98 8.75 1.31
CA LYS A 28 -11.25 9.45 1.56
C LYS A 28 -11.30 10.83 0.89
N ARG A 29 -10.15 11.36 0.48
CA ARG A 29 -10.03 12.67 -0.17
C ARG A 29 -10.04 12.58 -1.70
N LEU A 30 -10.07 11.36 -2.25
CA LEU A 30 -10.23 11.15 -3.67
C LEU A 30 -11.64 11.54 -4.10
N THR A 31 -11.71 12.33 -5.16
CA THR A 31 -12.93 12.76 -5.82
C THR A 31 -12.80 12.51 -7.32
N PRO A 32 -13.91 12.41 -8.06
CA PRO A 32 -13.85 12.25 -9.51
C PRO A 32 -13.09 13.40 -10.20
N SER A 33 -13.07 14.59 -9.60
CA SER A 33 -12.39 15.77 -10.13
C SER A 33 -10.89 15.84 -9.86
N ASN A 34 -10.36 15.05 -8.91
CA ASN A 34 -8.94 15.12 -8.53
C ASN A 34 -8.16 13.82 -8.76
N LYS A 35 -8.85 12.70 -9.02
CA LYS A 35 -8.24 11.37 -9.13
C LYS A 35 -7.08 11.32 -10.13
N ASP A 36 -7.24 11.93 -11.31
CA ASP A 36 -6.25 11.86 -12.39
C ASP A 36 -4.97 12.62 -12.00
N ALA A 37 -5.12 13.77 -11.33
CA ALA A 37 -4.01 14.55 -10.81
C ALA A 37 -3.30 13.87 -9.62
N LEU A 38 -4.00 12.97 -8.91
CA LEU A 38 -3.48 12.20 -7.79
C LEU A 38 -3.00 10.80 -8.20
N LEU A 39 -2.92 10.51 -9.51
CA LEU A 39 -2.46 9.23 -10.08
C LEU A 39 -3.37 8.04 -9.71
N PHE A 40 -4.67 8.27 -9.60
CA PHE A 40 -5.69 7.24 -9.42
C PHE A 40 -6.60 7.13 -10.63
N ASP A 41 -6.83 5.89 -11.08
CA ASP A 41 -7.77 5.61 -12.17
C ASP A 41 -9.23 5.85 -11.76
N ASP A 42 -9.59 5.62 -10.49
CA ASP A 42 -10.96 5.79 -9.97
C ASP A 42 -11.00 6.14 -8.46
N VAL A 43 -12.18 6.53 -7.98
CA VAL A 43 -12.47 6.75 -6.56
C VAL A 43 -12.73 5.41 -5.87
N LEU A 44 -12.08 5.20 -4.72
CA LEU A 44 -12.08 3.91 -4.04
C LEU A 44 -13.07 3.83 -2.86
N TRP A 45 -13.65 2.64 -2.66
CA TRP A 45 -14.42 2.35 -1.45
C TRP A 45 -13.48 2.03 -0.27
N VAL A 46 -13.13 3.06 0.50
CA VAL A 46 -12.09 2.98 1.54
C VAL A 46 -12.29 1.86 2.57
N ARG A 47 -13.54 1.58 2.99
CA ARG A 47 -13.80 0.49 3.95
C ARG A 47 -13.41 -0.86 3.36
N ARG A 48 -13.85 -1.13 2.13
CA ARG A 48 -13.55 -2.37 1.42
C ARG A 48 -12.06 -2.48 1.08
N ALA A 49 -11.43 -1.39 0.65
CA ALA A 49 -9.98 -1.37 0.38
C ALA A 49 -9.14 -1.71 1.62
N LYS A 50 -9.59 -1.34 2.83
CA LYS A 50 -8.95 -1.76 4.09
C LYS A 50 -9.16 -3.24 4.38
N GLU A 51 -10.38 -3.73 4.19
CA GLU A 51 -10.71 -5.15 4.39
C GLU A 51 -9.89 -6.05 3.44
N GLU A 52 -9.74 -5.63 2.18
CA GLU A 52 -8.92 -6.33 1.19
C GLU A 52 -7.41 -6.23 1.49
N HIS A 53 -6.93 -5.10 2.03
CA HIS A 53 -5.53 -4.95 2.43
C HIS A 53 -5.17 -5.75 3.70
N ASP A 54 -6.13 -5.94 4.62
CA ASP A 54 -5.90 -6.63 5.88
C ASP A 54 -5.99 -8.17 5.75
N ALA A 55 -6.62 -8.68 4.68
CA ALA A 55 -6.80 -10.12 4.39
C ALA A 55 -5.58 -10.77 3.74
#